data_AF-A0A0B3AKF4-F1
#
_entry.id   AF-A0A0B3AKF4-F1
#
_cell.length_a   1.000
_cell.length_b   1.000
_cell.length_c   1.000
_cell.angle_alpha   90.00
_cell.angle_beta   90.00
_cell.angle_gamma   90.00
#
_symmetry.space_group_name_H-M   'P 1'
#
loop_
_entity.id
_entity.type
_entity.pdbx_description
1 polymer ?
#
loop_
_entity_poly.entity_id
_entity_poly.type
_entity_poly.pdbx_seq_one_letter_code
_entity_poly.pdbx_strand_id
1 'polypeptide(L)'
;MGMHFEHLLDALSYEELQGLKKDLDQQGLATKRSVEEKIKKKMREFDKTCAVCLSELRFYSTSNYTIVFGPDDFKKKASFCGLDCLQYFIDHLKRLKAPKRPEQKGGIPEQEIRDNE
;
A
#
# COMPACT_ATOMS: atom_id res chain seq x y z
N MET A 1 -12.85 -17.37 11.40
CA MET A 1 -14.25 -17.69 11.01
C MET A 1 -14.20 -18.52 9.73
N GLY A 2 -14.15 -19.85 9.84
CA GLY A 2 -14.11 -20.77 8.68
C GLY A 2 -15.17 -21.87 8.70
N MET A 3 -15.99 -21.94 9.75
CA MET A 3 -16.84 -23.11 10.04
C MET A 3 -18.02 -23.31 9.07
N HIS A 4 -18.37 -22.32 8.25
CA HIS A 4 -19.60 -22.40 7.45
C HIS A 4 -19.47 -23.21 6.16
N PHE A 5 -18.24 -23.41 5.67
CA PHE A 5 -17.99 -24.12 4.41
C PHE A 5 -17.80 -25.62 4.62
N GLU A 6 -17.14 -26.02 5.70
CA GLU A 6 -16.91 -27.44 6.03
C GLU A 6 -18.23 -28.17 6.30
N HIS A 7 -19.13 -27.57 7.07
CA HIS A 7 -20.49 -28.12 7.28
C HIS A 7 -21.33 -28.23 6.00
N LEU A 8 -21.06 -27.39 4.99
CA LEU A 8 -21.71 -27.50 3.69
C LEU A 8 -21.18 -28.72 2.92
N LEU A 9 -19.87 -28.97 2.98
CA LEU A 9 -19.25 -30.11 2.29
C LEU A 9 -19.70 -31.45 2.90
N ASP A 10 -19.87 -31.51 4.23
CA ASP A 10 -20.34 -32.72 4.93
C ASP A 10 -21.79 -33.09 4.59
N ALA A 11 -22.59 -32.14 4.12
CA ALA A 11 -23.98 -32.36 3.74
C ALA A 11 -24.15 -32.86 2.28
N LEU A 12 -23.08 -32.85 1.48
CA LEU A 12 -23.13 -33.24 0.07
C LEU A 12 -22.89 -34.74 -0.11
N SER A 13 -23.63 -35.34 -1.04
CA SER A 13 -23.37 -36.70 -1.47
C SER A 13 -22.08 -36.81 -2.30
N TYR A 14 -21.57 -38.04 -2.46
CA TYR A 14 -20.34 -38.29 -3.23
C TYR A 14 -20.42 -37.78 -4.68
N GLU A 15 -21.57 -37.94 -5.33
CA GLU A 15 -21.79 -37.46 -6.71
C GLU A 15 -21.78 -35.93 -6.77
N GLU A 16 -22.38 -35.27 -5.79
CA GLU A 16 -22.37 -33.80 -5.67
C GLU A 16 -20.98 -33.26 -5.37
N LEU A 17 -20.20 -33.94 -4.53
CA LEU A 17 -18.80 -33.60 -4.26
C LEU A 17 -17.92 -33.75 -5.52
N GLN A 18 -18.15 -34.78 -6.34
CA GLN A 18 -17.47 -34.91 -7.62
C GLN A 18 -17.87 -33.81 -8.62
N GLY A 19 -19.17 -33.46 -8.66
CA GLY A 19 -19.68 -32.34 -9.45
C GLY A 19 -19.03 -31.02 -9.05
N LEU A 20 -19.03 -30.73 -7.73
CA LEU A 20 -18.42 -29.55 -7.16
C LEU A 20 -16.91 -29.49 -7.44
N LYS A 21 -16.19 -30.61 -7.33
CA LYS A 21 -14.77 -30.68 -7.70
C LYS A 21 -14.55 -30.35 -9.17
N LYS A 22 -15.36 -30.91 -10.07
CA LYS A 22 -15.26 -30.67 -11.51
C LYS A 22 -15.57 -29.21 -11.86
N ASP A 23 -16.55 -28.61 -11.19
CA ASP A 23 -16.90 -27.20 -11.33
C ASP A 23 -15.80 -26.30 -10.77
N LEU A 24 -15.19 -26.63 -9.63
CA LEU A 24 -14.04 -25.92 -9.10
C LEU A 24 -12.80 -26.05 -9.99
N ASP A 25 -12.55 -27.22 -10.59
CA ASP A 25 -11.44 -27.43 -11.51
C ASP A 25 -11.65 -26.65 -12.83
N GLN A 26 -12.89 -26.58 -13.32
CA GLN A 26 -13.23 -25.87 -14.58
C GLN A 26 -13.40 -24.35 -14.37
N GLN A 27 -14.19 -23.94 -13.38
CA GLN A 27 -14.41 -22.53 -13.05
C GLN A 27 -13.25 -21.94 -12.26
N GLY A 28 -12.43 -22.73 -11.59
CA GLY A 28 -11.27 -22.25 -10.82
C GLY A 28 -10.26 -21.52 -11.69
N LEU A 29 -10.05 -21.98 -12.94
CA LEU A 29 -9.15 -21.29 -13.87
C LEU A 29 -9.73 -19.95 -14.34
N ALA A 30 -11.03 -19.91 -14.69
CA ALA A 30 -11.72 -18.70 -15.11
C ALA A 30 -11.87 -17.69 -13.97
N THR A 31 -12.19 -18.18 -12.77
CA THR A 31 -12.33 -17.40 -11.55
C THR A 31 -10.97 -16.85 -11.13
N LYS A 32 -9.91 -17.66 -11.14
CA LYS A 32 -8.54 -17.21 -10.89
C LYS A 32 -8.13 -16.09 -11.85
N ARG A 33 -8.36 -16.26 -13.16
CA ARG A 33 -8.09 -15.22 -14.16
C ARG A 33 -8.90 -13.94 -13.89
N SER A 34 -10.19 -14.07 -13.59
CA SER A 34 -11.06 -12.93 -13.29
C SER A 34 -10.62 -12.18 -12.03
N VAL A 35 -10.19 -12.90 -10.99
CA VAL A 35 -9.63 -12.33 -9.77
C VAL A 35 -8.31 -11.62 -10.07
N GLU A 36 -7.39 -12.24 -10.81
CA GLU A 36 -6.12 -11.63 -11.23
C GLU A 36 -6.34 -10.36 -12.07
N GLU A 37 -7.30 -10.36 -12.98
CA GLU A 37 -7.68 -9.18 -13.77
C GLU A 37 -8.28 -8.06 -12.91
N LYS A 38 -9.15 -8.40 -11.95
CA LYS A 38 -9.68 -7.42 -10.99
C LYS A 38 -8.59 -6.83 -10.11
N ILE A 39 -7.64 -7.65 -9.63
CA ILE A 39 -6.48 -7.18 -8.86
C ILE A 39 -5.64 -6.24 -9.72
N LYS A 40 -5.31 -6.63 -10.97
CA LYS A 40 -4.57 -5.78 -11.91
C LYS A 40 -5.31 -4.46 -12.18
N LYS A 41 -6.63 -4.50 -12.35
CA LYS A 41 -7.44 -3.30 -12.54
C LYS A 41 -7.40 -2.39 -11.32
N LYS A 42 -7.57 -2.96 -10.12
CA LYS A 42 -7.47 -2.23 -8.84
C LYS A 42 -6.08 -1.65 -8.60
N MET A 43 -5.01 -2.36 -8.99
CA MET A 43 -3.65 -1.81 -8.91
C MET A 43 -3.42 -0.65 -9.88
N ARG A 44 -4.08 -0.65 -11.04
CA ARG A 44 -4.04 0.44 -12.04
C ARG A 44 -4.88 1.65 -11.63
N GLU A 45 -5.89 1.48 -10.79
CA GLU A 45 -6.62 2.62 -10.20
C GLU A 45 -5.65 3.44 -9.34
N PHE A 46 -5.40 4.68 -9.74
CA PHE A 46 -4.56 5.60 -8.96
C PHE A 46 -5.36 6.17 -7.80
N ASP A 47 -4.68 6.42 -6.68
CA ASP A 47 -5.32 7.12 -5.57
C ASP A 47 -5.67 8.54 -6.02
N LYS A 48 -6.86 9.02 -5.68
CA LYS A 48 -7.31 10.35 -6.11
C LYS A 48 -6.67 11.48 -5.31
N THR A 49 -5.89 11.15 -4.29
CA THR A 49 -5.36 12.11 -3.30
C THR A 49 -3.88 11.88 -3.09
N CYS A 50 -3.14 12.97 -2.91
CA CYS A 50 -1.73 12.95 -2.57
C CYS A 50 -1.53 12.34 -1.17
N ALA A 51 -0.61 11.38 -1.04
CA ALA A 51 -0.31 10.73 0.22
C ALA A 51 0.38 11.65 1.26
N VAL A 52 0.84 12.84 0.84
CA VAL A 52 1.55 13.80 1.72
C VAL A 52 0.69 15.03 2.04
N CYS A 53 0.25 15.77 1.02
CA CYS A 53 -0.49 17.02 1.21
C CYS A 53 -2.02 16.85 1.12
N LEU A 54 -2.51 15.63 0.85
CA LEU A 54 -3.93 15.31 0.69
C LEU A 54 -4.66 16.04 -0.46
N SER A 55 -3.95 16.81 -1.27
CA SER A 55 -4.51 17.47 -2.45
C SER A 55 -5.00 16.45 -3.48
N GLU A 56 -6.04 16.81 -4.23
CA GLU A 56 -6.60 15.97 -5.28
C GLU A 56 -5.61 15.83 -6.46
N LEU A 57 -5.41 14.59 -6.93
CA LEU A 57 -4.51 14.25 -8.02
C LEU A 57 -5.24 14.30 -9.35
N ARG A 58 -4.81 15.22 -10.22
CA ARG A 58 -5.36 15.36 -11.58
C ARG A 58 -4.49 14.62 -12.61
N PHE A 59 -4.75 13.33 -12.76
CA PHE A 59 -3.96 12.43 -13.63
C PHE A 59 -3.87 12.82 -15.11
N TYR A 60 -4.78 13.68 -15.58
CA TYR A 60 -4.85 14.09 -16.99
C TYR A 60 -4.26 15.49 -17.27
N SER A 61 -3.92 16.26 -16.24
CA SER A 61 -3.47 17.64 -16.40
C SER A 61 -2.12 17.96 -15.76
N THR A 62 -1.61 17.09 -14.89
CA THR A 62 -0.33 17.30 -14.18
C THR A 62 0.50 16.02 -14.12
N SER A 63 1.82 16.18 -14.02
CA SER A 63 2.73 15.06 -13.75
C SER A 63 2.50 14.55 -12.33
N ASN A 64 1.91 13.38 -12.19
CA ASN A 64 1.68 12.71 -10.90
C ASN A 64 2.66 11.54 -10.75
N TYR A 65 3.12 11.30 -9.52
CA TYR A 65 4.06 10.21 -9.21
C TYR A 65 3.37 9.14 -8.37
N THR A 66 3.81 7.90 -8.47
CA THR A 66 3.27 6.80 -7.67
C THR A 66 4.36 5.81 -7.32
N ILE A 67 4.45 5.42 -6.04
CA ILE A 67 5.31 4.33 -5.58
C ILE A 67 4.41 3.15 -5.19
N VAL A 68 4.80 1.95 -5.62
CA VAL A 68 4.25 0.69 -5.12
C VAL A 68 5.36 -0.01 -4.32
N PHE A 69 5.08 -0.42 -3.08
CA PHE A 69 6.07 -0.98 -2.17
C PHE A 69 5.46 -2.03 -1.22
N GLY A 70 6.28 -2.97 -0.74
CA GLY A 70 5.86 -4.09 0.10
C GLY A 70 6.11 -5.45 -0.58
N PRO A 71 5.93 -6.57 0.16
CA PRO A 71 6.04 -7.91 -0.41
C PRO A 71 4.91 -8.16 -1.42
N ASP A 72 5.06 -9.17 -2.27
CA ASP A 72 4.15 -9.39 -3.40
C ASP A 72 2.68 -9.54 -2.97
N ASP A 73 2.45 -10.17 -1.82
CA ASP A 73 1.12 -10.40 -1.25
C ASP A 73 0.54 -9.16 -0.53
N PHE A 74 1.38 -8.18 -0.19
CA PHE A 74 0.97 -6.97 0.55
C PHE A 74 1.54 -5.69 -0.05
N LYS A 75 1.33 -5.51 -1.36
CA LYS A 75 1.69 -4.26 -2.04
C LYS A 75 0.84 -3.11 -1.52
N LYS A 76 1.50 -2.07 -1.02
CA LYS A 76 0.94 -0.76 -0.72
C LYS A 76 1.24 0.21 -1.87
N LYS A 77 0.36 1.18 -2.05
CA LYS A 77 0.48 2.24 -3.05
C LYS A 77 0.44 3.59 -2.36
N ALA A 78 1.22 4.53 -2.86
CA ALA A 78 1.14 5.93 -2.49
C ALA A 78 1.33 6.78 -3.74
N SER A 79 0.41 7.73 -3.96
CA SER A 79 0.45 8.66 -5.10
C SER A 79 0.74 10.09 -4.62
N PHE A 80 1.41 10.88 -5.46
CA PHE A 80 1.94 12.20 -5.11
C PHE A 80 1.66 13.21 -6.22
N CYS A 81 1.28 14.44 -5.83
CA CYS A 81 0.94 15.51 -6.77
C CYS A 81 2.15 16.13 -7.47
N GLY A 82 3.36 15.86 -6.98
CA GLY A 82 4.60 16.43 -7.50
C GLY A 82 5.82 15.81 -6.86
N LEU A 83 6.99 16.20 -7.38
CA LEU A 83 8.29 15.66 -6.96
C LEU A 83 8.60 15.98 -5.50
N ASP A 84 8.22 17.16 -5.01
CA ASP A 84 8.48 17.58 -3.63
C ASP A 84 7.75 16.70 -2.61
N CYS A 85 6.49 16.37 -2.88
CA CYS A 85 5.71 15.44 -2.04
C CYS A 85 6.30 14.04 -2.06
N LEU A 86 6.74 13.57 -3.24
CA LEU A 86 7.42 12.28 -3.38
C LEU A 86 8.73 12.27 -2.56
N GLN A 87 9.55 13.31 -2.68
CA GLN A 87 10.84 13.43 -2.00
C GLN A 87 10.65 13.49 -0.48
N TYR A 88 9.72 14.31 0.00
CA TYR A 88 9.36 14.39 1.42
C TYR A 88 8.99 13.01 1.98
N PHE A 89 8.16 12.25 1.25
CA PHE A 89 7.76 10.91 1.65
C PHE A 89 8.96 9.95 1.72
N ILE A 90 9.83 9.96 0.71
CA ILE A 90 11.05 9.13 0.69
C ILE A 90 11.95 9.44 1.88
N ASP A 91 12.14 10.72 2.21
CA ASP A 91 12.99 11.11 3.34
C ASP A 91 12.37 10.75 4.69
N HIS A 92 11.04 10.82 4.80
CA HIS A 92 10.33 10.29 5.97
C HIS A 92 10.56 8.78 6.14
N LEU A 93 10.46 8.00 5.05
CA LEU A 93 10.74 6.55 5.08
C LEU A 93 12.18 6.24 5.49
N LYS A 94 13.17 7.02 5.02
CA LYS A 94 14.58 6.85 5.42
C LYS A 94 14.76 7.09 6.92
N ARG A 95 14.10 8.10 7.49
CA ARG A 95 14.15 8.38 8.94
C ARG A 95 13.56 7.25 9.77
N LEU A 96 12.45 6.66 9.31
CA LEU A 96 11.82 5.51 9.99
C LEU A 96 12.70 4.25 9.97
N LYS A 97 13.48 4.05 8.91
CA LYS A 97 14.40 2.90 8.77
C LYS A 97 15.75 3.10 9.45
N ALA A 98 16.14 4.35 9.74
CA ALA A 98 17.39 4.61 10.42
C ALA A 98 17.30 4.09 11.88
N PRO A 99 18.30 3.33 12.36
CA PRO A 99 18.40 3.05 13.79
C PRO A 99 18.47 4.40 14.52
N LYS A 100 17.66 4.58 15.57
CA LYS A 100 17.66 5.80 16.39
C LYS A 100 19.09 6.11 16.81
N ARG A 101 19.73 7.10 16.17
CA ARG A 101 20.88 7.76 16.80
C ARG A 101 20.31 8.62 17.93
N PRO A 102 20.90 8.58 19.13
CA PRO A 102 20.47 9.46 20.21
C PRO A 102 20.52 10.91 19.72
N GLU A 103 19.43 11.64 19.94
CA GLU A 103 19.29 13.04 19.59
C GLU A 103 20.45 13.85 20.19
N GLN A 104 21.24 14.49 19.33
CA GLN A 104 22.13 15.56 19.78
C GLN A 104 21.25 16.75 20.18
N LYS A 105 21.05 16.90 21.49
CA LYS A 105 20.69 18.20 22.08
C LYS A 105 21.90 19.12 21.98
N GLY A 106 21.73 20.28 21.37
CA GLY A 106 22.70 21.37 21.41
C GLY A 106 22.39 22.34 20.29
N GLY A 107 22.26 23.63 20.51
CA GLY A 107 22.38 24.46 21.69
C GLY A 107 22.09 25.87 21.18
N ILE A 108 21.31 26.66 21.92
CA ILE A 108 21.07 28.06 21.57
C ILE A 108 22.42 28.78 21.74
N PRO A 109 22.95 29.51 20.75
CA PRO A 109 24.13 30.33 20.98
C PRO A 109 23.78 31.45 21.96
N GLU A 110 24.37 31.35 23.15
CA GLU A 110 24.36 32.39 24.19
C GLU A 110 25.04 33.63 23.62
N GLN A 111 24.32 34.76 23.61
CA GLN A 111 24.84 36.04 23.16
C GLN A 111 25.93 36.51 24.14
N GLU A 112 27.17 36.64 23.66
CA GLU A 112 28.22 37.36 24.38
C GLU A 112 27.86 38.86 24.42
N ILE A 113 27.32 39.30 25.56
CA ILE A 113 27.32 40.70 25.97
C ILE A 113 28.78 41.04 26.26
N ARG A 114 29.42 41.80 25.36
CA ARG A 114 30.72 42.44 25.64
C ARG A 114 30.44 43.78 26.31
N ASP A 115 30.54 43.79 27.63
CA ASP A 115 30.86 44.98 28.42
C ASP A 115 32.37 45.28 28.30
N ASN A 116 32.70 46.54 28.01
CA ASN A 116 33.97 47.29 28.15
C ASN A 116 33.97 48.37 27.05
N GLU A 117 34.01 49.68 27.29
CA GLU A 117 34.41 50.52 28.42
C GLU A 117 33.53 51.78 28.47
#